data_AF-A0A9P6ZR45-F1
#
_entry.id   AF-A0A9P6ZR45-F1
#
_cell.length_a   1.000
_cell.length_b   1.000
_cell.length_c   1.000
_cell.angle_alpha   90.00
_cell.angle_beta   90.00
_cell.angle_gamma   90.00
#
_symmetry.space_group_name_H-M   'P 1'
#
loop_
_entity.id
_entity.type
_entity.pdbx_description
1 polymer ?
#
loop_
_entity_poly.entity_id
_entity_poly.type
_entity_poly.pdbx_seq_one_letter_code
_entity_poly.pdbx_strand_id
1 'polypeptide(L)'
;MVNSRTYILPTSSTPELHLRCRLYSKLWTKPRQVTMLTWCSGHSRTAQRFPVPESLFEEATVQPYIHNCFVTVHEGRHVYQFCIFFKRHLRLRANVLLSRDDHKFRGDAVVMRIGVNNTSVNMRGRDNALADFLIHQ
;
A
#
# COMPACT_ATOMS: atom_id res chain seq x y z
N MET A 1 -2.94 -17.39 4.54
CA MET A 1 -2.35 -16.12 4.97
C MET A 1 -3.15 -15.60 6.16
N VAL A 2 -2.54 -15.55 7.34
CA VAL A 2 -3.20 -15.02 8.54
C VAL A 2 -3.07 -13.50 8.53
N ASN A 3 -4.19 -12.79 8.40
CA ASN A 3 -4.21 -11.34 8.58
C ASN A 3 -3.99 -11.02 10.06
N SER A 4 -2.75 -10.76 10.46
CA SER A 4 -2.46 -10.25 11.80
C SER A 4 -2.97 -8.81 11.90
N ARG A 5 -4.12 -8.61 12.53
CA ARG A 5 -4.58 -7.28 12.94
C ARG A 5 -3.82 -6.86 14.19
N THR A 6 -2.78 -6.06 14.01
CA THR A 6 -2.13 -5.39 15.14
C THR A 6 -2.92 -4.13 15.47
N TYR A 7 -3.75 -4.20 16.52
CA TYR A 7 -4.42 -3.02 17.05
C TYR A 7 -3.43 -2.25 17.92
N ILE A 8 -2.87 -1.16 17.39
CA ILE A 8 -2.19 -0.17 18.21
C ILE A 8 -3.26 0.82 18.63
N LEU A 9 -3.64 0.79 19.91
CA LEU A 9 -4.50 1.82 20.46
C LEU A 9 -3.74 3.15 20.36
N PRO A 10 -4.26 4.16 19.63
CA PRO A 10 -3.63 5.47 19.60
C PRO A 10 -3.69 6.06 21.01
N THR A 11 -2.59 5.98 21.73
CA THR A 11 -2.38 6.81 22.93
C THR A 11 -1.98 8.21 22.48
N SER A 12 -2.17 9.21 23.36
CA SER A 12 -1.72 10.60 23.14
C SER A 12 -0.22 10.75 22.85
N SER A 13 0.55 9.67 22.88
CA SER A 13 1.99 9.62 22.66
C SER A 13 2.43 8.76 21.45
N THR A 14 1.51 8.17 20.69
CA THR A 14 1.88 7.34 19.52
C THR A 14 2.31 8.25 18.37
N PRO A 15 3.58 8.21 17.93
CA PRO A 15 4.04 9.12 16.88
C PRO A 15 3.44 8.73 15.54
N GLU A 16 2.93 9.72 14.83
CA GLU A 16 2.34 9.56 13.51
C GLU A 16 3.29 10.06 12.43
N LEU A 17 3.39 9.32 11.33
CA LEU A 17 4.13 9.71 10.14
C LEU A 17 3.25 9.56 8.90
N HIS A 18 3.52 10.39 7.90
CA HIS A 18 2.88 10.33 6.60
C HIS A 18 3.90 9.86 5.56
N LEU A 19 3.76 8.61 5.12
CA LEU A 19 4.71 7.99 4.19
C LEU A 19 4.19 8.03 2.74
N ARG A 20 5.06 8.45 1.82
CA ARG A 20 4.77 8.46 0.38
C ARG A 20 4.61 7.03 -0.14
N CYS A 21 3.51 6.82 -0.84
CA CYS A 21 3.10 5.57 -1.44
C CYS A 21 2.50 5.82 -2.84
N ARG A 22 2.22 4.75 -3.59
CA ARG A 22 1.68 4.82 -4.96
C ARG A 22 0.27 4.22 -5.00
N LEU A 23 -0.73 5.06 -5.26
CA LEU A 23 -2.14 4.69 -5.27
C LEU A 23 -2.67 4.49 -6.70
N TYR A 24 -3.34 3.37 -6.90
CA TYR A 24 -4.06 2.95 -8.10
C TYR A 24 -5.55 2.96 -7.78
N SER A 25 -6.16 4.14 -7.88
CA SER A 25 -7.58 4.31 -7.59
C SER A 25 -8.44 4.01 -8.82
N LYS A 26 -9.56 3.32 -8.60
CA LYS A 26 -10.64 3.11 -9.57
C LYS A 26 -11.31 4.42 -10.03
N LEU A 27 -11.13 5.51 -9.27
CA LEU A 27 -11.65 6.83 -9.59
C LEU A 27 -10.76 7.62 -10.55
N TRP A 28 -9.53 7.16 -10.79
CA TRP A 28 -8.54 7.88 -11.57
C TRP A 28 -8.09 7.09 -12.80
N THR A 29 -7.64 7.83 -13.81
CA THR A 29 -7.09 7.28 -15.07
C THR A 29 -5.57 7.17 -15.07
N LYS A 30 -4.91 7.64 -13.99
CA LYS A 30 -3.46 7.55 -13.80
C LYS A 30 -3.12 7.27 -12.34
N PRO A 31 -2.10 6.44 -12.06
CA PRO A 31 -1.62 6.24 -10.70
C PRO A 31 -1.01 7.52 -10.13
N ARG A 32 -1.20 7.74 -8.83
CA ARG A 32 -0.73 8.96 -8.14
C ARG A 32 0.13 8.63 -6.94
N GLN A 33 1.09 9.50 -6.66
CA GLN A 33 1.82 9.45 -5.40
C GLN A 33 0.99 10.16 -4.33
N VAL A 34 0.74 9.48 -3.22
CA VAL A 34 -0.04 10.01 -2.09
C VAL A 34 0.69 9.69 -0.78
N THR A 35 0.24 10.27 0.33
CA THR A 35 0.78 9.97 1.66
C THR A 35 -0.19 9.09 2.44
N MET A 36 0.32 8.02 3.05
CA MET A 36 -0.45 7.14 3.93
C MET A 36 -0.09 7.42 5.38
N LEU A 37 -1.11 7.52 6.25
CA LEU A 37 -0.92 7.56 7.69
C LEU A 37 -0.21 6.28 8.14
N THR A 38 0.80 6.42 8.99
CA THR A 38 1.60 5.33 9.51
C THR A 38 1.89 5.58 10.97
N TRP A 39 1.47 4.66 11.83
CA TRP A 39 1.80 4.71 13.25
C TRP A 39 3.21 4.19 13.50
N CYS A 40 3.88 4.71 14.52
CA CYS A 40 5.21 4.27 14.93
C CYS A 40 5.18 3.71 16.35
N SER A 41 5.98 2.68 16.61
CA SER A 41 6.17 2.15 17.98
C SER A 41 6.96 3.09 18.89
N GLY A 42 7.48 4.20 18.37
CA GLY A 42 8.29 5.18 19.08
C GLY A 42 8.87 6.25 18.15
N HIS A 43 9.64 7.18 18.71
CA HIS A 43 10.18 8.34 17.98
C HIS A 43 11.49 8.07 17.21
N SER A 44 12.08 6.88 17.39
CA SER A 44 13.33 6.51 16.72
C SER A 44 13.14 6.23 15.23
N ARG A 45 14.16 6.50 14.43
CA ARG A 45 14.20 6.08 13.00
C ARG A 45 14.12 4.57 12.82
N THR A 46 14.49 3.80 13.84
CA THR A 46 14.43 2.33 13.87
C THR A 46 13.11 1.79 14.43
N ALA A 47 12.19 2.67 14.84
CA ALA A 47 10.88 2.24 15.34
C ALA A 47 10.12 1.44 14.26
N GLN A 48 9.37 0.44 14.71
CA GLN A 48 8.47 -0.28 13.84
C GLN A 48 7.37 0.66 13.34
N ARG A 49 6.97 0.46 12.10
CA ARG A 49 6.02 1.30 11.38
C ARG A 49 4.84 0.47 10.94
N PHE A 50 3.65 0.95 11.22
CA PHE A 50 2.39 0.27 10.99
C PHE A 50 1.53 1.14 10.07
N PRO A 51 1.57 0.88 8.75
CA PRO A 51 0.75 1.61 7.79
C PRO A 51 -0.74 1.43 8.10
N VAL A 52 -1.50 2.50 7.96
CA VAL A 52 -2.95 2.54 8.14
C VAL A 52 -3.60 2.71 6.76
N PRO A 53 -3.72 1.64 5.96
CA PRO A 53 -4.24 1.74 4.61
C PRO A 53 -5.69 2.22 4.58
N GLU A 54 -6.46 2.01 5.66
CA GLU A 54 -7.84 2.50 5.82
C GLU A 54 -7.96 4.01 5.58
N SER A 55 -6.91 4.78 5.82
CA SER A 55 -6.86 6.21 5.53
C SER A 55 -6.99 6.56 4.03
N LEU A 56 -6.76 5.60 3.13
CA LEU A 56 -6.79 5.79 1.67
C LEU A 56 -7.90 5.02 0.96
N PHE A 57 -8.53 4.04 1.62
CA PHE A 57 -9.56 3.20 1.00
C PHE A 57 -10.96 3.62 1.44
N GLU A 58 -11.80 3.97 0.47
CA GLU A 58 -13.23 4.19 0.68
C GLU A 58 -14.03 2.87 0.70
N GLU A 59 -15.37 2.97 0.77
CA GLU A 59 -16.30 1.84 0.58
C GLU A 59 -16.10 0.69 1.61
N ALA A 60 -15.82 1.04 2.87
CA ALA A 60 -15.76 0.08 3.98
C ALA A 60 -17.07 -0.73 4.15
N THR A 61 -18.20 -0.16 3.76
CA THR A 61 -19.51 -0.83 3.75
C THR A 61 -19.61 -1.98 2.75
N VAL A 62 -18.88 -1.92 1.63
CA VAL A 62 -18.87 -2.96 0.60
C VAL A 62 -17.85 -4.04 0.93
N GLN A 63 -16.66 -3.63 1.36
CA GLN A 63 -15.60 -4.52 1.80
C GLN A 63 -14.89 -3.89 3.01
N PRO A 64 -15.11 -4.44 4.23
CA PRO A 64 -14.56 -3.85 5.45
C PRO A 64 -13.10 -4.22 5.69
N TYR A 65 -12.57 -5.24 5.01
CA TYR A 65 -11.19 -5.72 5.17
C TYR A 65 -10.31 -5.26 4.00
N ILE A 66 -9.07 -4.90 4.31
CA ILE A 66 -8.02 -4.61 3.33
C ILE A 66 -7.10 -5.81 3.29
N HIS A 67 -6.82 -6.32 2.09
CA HIS A 67 -5.85 -7.40 1.89
C HIS A 67 -4.46 -6.80 1.71
N ASN A 68 -3.43 -7.57 2.05
CA ASN A 68 -2.06 -7.21 1.75
C ASN A 68 -1.22 -8.40 1.24
N CYS A 69 -0.22 -8.09 0.42
CA CYS A 69 0.82 -9.04 0.03
C CYS A 69 2.18 -8.35 -0.10
N PHE A 70 3.25 -9.12 0.05
CA PHE A 70 4.62 -8.64 -0.12
C PHE A 70 5.18 -9.12 -1.45
N VAL A 71 5.82 -8.22 -2.19
CA VAL A 71 6.41 -8.49 -3.50
C VAL A 71 7.86 -8.03 -3.51
N THR A 72 8.74 -8.87 -4.07
CA THR A 72 10.14 -8.53 -4.28
C THR A 72 10.41 -8.36 -5.77
N VAL A 73 10.97 -7.22 -6.16
CA VAL A 73 11.37 -6.88 -7.51
C VAL A 73 12.90 -6.86 -7.58
N HIS A 74 13.44 -7.59 -8.54
CA HIS A 74 14.87 -7.63 -8.84
C HIS A 74 15.16 -6.75 -10.05
N GLU A 75 16.00 -5.73 -9.89
CA GLU A 75 16.45 -4.86 -10.98
C GLU A 75 17.97 -4.83 -11.01
N GLY A 76 18.56 -5.62 -11.92
CA GLY A 76 20.00 -5.84 -11.96
C GLY A 76 20.52 -6.45 -10.65
N ARG A 77 21.40 -5.71 -9.96
CA ARG A 77 21.96 -6.12 -8.65
C ARG A 77 21.16 -5.61 -7.45
N HIS A 78 20.09 -4.86 -7.68
CA HIS A 78 19.29 -4.25 -6.62
C HIS A 78 18.03 -5.06 -6.34
N VAL A 79 17.72 -5.21 -5.05
CA VAL A 79 16.51 -5.90 -4.57
C VAL A 79 15.58 -4.89 -3.90
N TYR A 80 14.34 -4.83 -4.38
CA TYR A 80 13.31 -3.94 -3.89
C TYR A 80 12.14 -4.75 -3.34
N GLN A 81 11.74 -4.47 -2.11
CA GLN A 81 10.58 -5.06 -1.46
C GLN A 81 9.44 -4.04 -1.36
N PHE A 82 8.24 -4.49 -1.68
CA PHE A 82 7.02 -3.70 -1.64
C PHE A 82 5.94 -4.44 -0.86
N CYS A 83 5.09 -3.69 -0.17
CA CYS A 83 3.83 -4.18 0.36
C CYS A 83 2.71 -3.56 -0.45
N ILE A 84 1.81 -4.39 -0.97
CA ILE A 84 0.64 -3.96 -1.71
C ILE A 84 -0.56 -4.15 -0.78
N PHE A 85 -1.29 -3.08 -0.52
CA PHE A 85 -2.59 -3.14 0.12
C PHE A 85 -3.67 -2.99 -0.95
N PHE A 86 -4.76 -3.75 -0.87
CA PHE A 86 -5.81 -3.67 -1.87
C PHE A 86 -7.18 -4.07 -1.33
N LYS A 87 -8.22 -3.51 -1.96
CA LYS A 87 -9.60 -4.00 -1.89
C LYS A 87 -9.96 -4.60 -3.24
N ARG A 88 -10.59 -5.78 -3.22
CA ARG A 88 -11.04 -6.48 -4.41
C ARG A 88 -12.37 -7.16 -4.13
N HIS A 89 -13.43 -6.70 -4.77
CA HIS A 89 -14.76 -7.26 -4.60
C HIS A 89 -15.65 -6.98 -5.81
N LEU A 90 -16.55 -7.92 -6.14
CA LEU A 90 -17.39 -7.86 -7.36
C LEU A 90 -18.32 -6.65 -7.41
N ARG A 91 -18.72 -6.12 -6.25
CA ARG A 91 -19.57 -4.91 -6.13
C ARG A 91 -18.80 -3.59 -6.21
N LEU A 92 -17.46 -3.62 -6.19
CA LEU A 92 -16.66 -2.40 -6.36
C LEU A 92 -16.62 -2.03 -7.85
N ARG A 93 -16.34 -0.75 -8.12
CA ARG A 93 -16.14 -0.26 -9.48
C ARG A 93 -14.89 -0.89 -10.11
N ALA A 94 -14.95 -1.13 -11.41
CA ALA A 94 -13.80 -1.61 -12.17
C ALA A 94 -12.71 -0.55 -12.16
N ASN A 95 -11.47 -0.99 -11.97
CA ASN A 95 -10.30 -0.13 -11.96
C ASN A 95 -9.53 -0.34 -13.25
N VAL A 96 -9.58 0.65 -14.13
CA VAL A 96 -8.93 0.62 -15.45
C VAL A 96 -7.41 0.53 -15.37
N LEU A 97 -6.82 0.99 -14.25
CA LEU A 97 -5.37 0.93 -14.04
C LEU A 97 -4.90 -0.47 -13.66
N LEU A 98 -5.78 -1.28 -13.06
CA LEU A 98 -5.46 -2.61 -12.55
C LEU A 98 -6.06 -3.74 -13.40
N SER A 99 -6.96 -3.39 -14.32
CA SER A 99 -7.59 -4.35 -15.23
C SER A 99 -6.67 -4.63 -16.41
N ARG A 100 -6.57 -5.91 -16.79
CA ARG A 100 -5.80 -6.36 -17.95
C ARG A 100 -6.62 -7.36 -18.73
N ASP A 101 -6.67 -7.18 -20.04
CA ASP A 101 -7.39 -8.04 -20.98
C ASP A 101 -8.79 -8.40 -20.47
N ASP A 102 -9.11 -9.69 -20.36
CA ASP A 102 -10.41 -10.19 -19.89
C ASP A 102 -10.58 -10.13 -18.36
N HIS A 103 -9.53 -9.80 -17.61
CA HIS A 103 -9.55 -9.73 -16.15
C HIS A 103 -9.84 -8.31 -15.64
N LYS A 104 -11.10 -8.09 -15.27
CA LYS A 104 -11.55 -6.85 -14.64
C LYS A 104 -11.22 -6.84 -13.15
N PHE A 105 -10.21 -6.07 -12.75
CA PHE A 105 -9.97 -5.78 -11.34
C PHE A 105 -11.00 -4.76 -10.84
N ARG A 106 -11.65 -5.05 -9.71
CA ARG A 106 -12.69 -4.19 -9.12
C ARG A 106 -12.30 -3.79 -7.70
N GLY A 107 -11.93 -2.52 -7.54
CA GLY A 107 -11.44 -1.96 -6.29
C GLY A 107 -10.16 -1.15 -6.47
N ASP A 108 -9.50 -0.79 -5.39
CA ASP A 108 -8.29 0.05 -5.40
C ASP A 108 -7.08 -0.78 -4.93
N ALA A 109 -5.89 -0.31 -5.25
CA ALA A 109 -4.64 -0.84 -4.69
C ALA A 109 -3.68 0.30 -4.36
N VAL A 110 -2.88 0.13 -3.31
CA VAL A 110 -1.79 1.05 -2.95
C VAL A 110 -0.53 0.26 -2.66
N VAL A 111 0.58 0.74 -3.21
CA VAL A 111 1.90 0.14 -3.06
C VAL A 111 2.73 1.00 -2.12
N MET A 112 3.40 0.36 -1.17
CA MET A 112 4.38 0.96 -0.27
C MET A 112 5.74 0.29 -0.40
N ARG A 113 6.82 1.07 -0.23
CA ARG A 113 8.18 0.54 -0.18
C ARG A 113 8.49 0.00 1.21
N ILE A 114 9.09 -1.18 1.28
CA ILE A 114 9.59 -1.81 2.50
C ILE A 114 11.11 -1.64 2.57
N GLY A 115 11.59 -0.78 3.45
CA GLY A 115 13.02 -0.56 3.67
C GLY A 115 13.69 -1.68 4.45
N VAL A 116 14.89 -1.37 4.96
CA VAL A 116 15.65 -2.28 5.82
C VAL A 116 14.82 -2.61 7.08
N ASN A 117 15.02 -3.81 7.63
CA ASN A 117 14.34 -4.31 8.82
C ASN A 117 12.81 -4.43 8.67
N ASN A 118 12.30 -4.66 7.45
CA ASN A 118 10.86 -4.79 7.16
C ASN A 118 10.02 -3.56 7.55
N THR A 119 10.65 -2.38 7.60
CA THR A 119 9.95 -1.13 7.97
C THR A 119 9.45 -0.40 6.72
N SER A 120 8.24 0.13 6.76
CA SER A 120 7.70 0.92 5.65
C SER A 120 8.46 2.24 5.49
N VAL A 121 8.82 2.62 4.26
CA VAL A 121 9.59 3.84 3.96
C VAL A 121 8.94 4.67 2.85
N ASN A 122 9.33 5.93 2.77
CA ASN A 122 8.90 6.82 1.70
C ASN A 122 9.32 6.28 0.33
N MET A 123 8.35 6.11 -0.57
CA MET A 123 8.62 5.90 -1.99
C MET A 123 9.26 7.14 -2.62
N ARG A 124 10.28 6.90 -3.45
CA ARG A 124 11.04 7.90 -4.20
C ARG A 124 10.97 7.60 -5.70
N GLY A 125 11.53 8.50 -6.52
CA GLY A 125 11.36 8.49 -7.98
C GLY A 125 11.40 7.11 -8.64
N ARG A 126 12.46 6.32 -8.41
CA ARG A 126 12.59 4.98 -9.02
C ARG A 126 11.58 3.96 -8.48
N ASP A 127 11.18 4.07 -7.21
CA ASP A 127 10.19 3.18 -6.60
C ASP A 127 8.83 3.31 -7.29
N ASN A 128 8.47 4.49 -7.79
CA ASN A 128 7.22 4.69 -8.53
C ASN A 128 7.21 3.89 -9.85
N ALA A 129 8.31 3.90 -10.59
CA ALA A 129 8.43 3.15 -11.84
C ALA A 129 8.39 1.63 -11.59
N LEU A 130 9.05 1.17 -10.51
CA LEU A 130 9.01 -0.24 -10.10
C LEU A 130 7.62 -0.65 -9.60
N ALA A 131 6.90 0.24 -8.92
CA ALA A 131 5.51 0.01 -8.54
C ALA A 131 4.57 -0.09 -9.75
N ASP A 132 4.75 0.79 -10.74
CA ASP A 132 3.96 0.71 -11.97
C ASP A 132 4.29 -0.58 -12.73
N PHE A 133 5.56 -0.99 -12.78
CA PHE A 133 5.97 -2.27 -13.37
C PHE A 133 5.35 -3.48 -12.64
N LEU A 134 5.42 -3.53 -11.31
CA LEU A 134 4.97 -4.71 -10.54
C LEU A 134 3.46 -4.92 -10.60
N ILE A 135 2.67 -3.85 -10.69
CA ILE A 135 1.21 -3.92 -10.84
C ILE A 135 0.80 -4.42 -12.23
N HIS A 136 1.69 -4.26 -13.20
CA HIS A 136 1.54 -4.67 -14.59
C HIS A 136 2.41 -5.89 -14.92
N GLN A 137 2.69 -6.77 -13.96
CA GLN A 137 3.11 -8.14 -14.21
C GLN A 137 1.88 -9.04 -14.14
#